data_AF-A0A3D5HDN7-F1
#
_entry.id   AF-A0A3D5HDN7-F1
#
_cell.length_a   1.000
_cell.length_b   1.000
_cell.length_c   1.000
_cell.angle_alpha   90.00
_cell.angle_beta   90.00
_cell.angle_gamma   90.00
#
_symmetry.space_group_name_H-M   'P 1'
#
loop_
_entity.id
_entity.type
_entity.pdbx_description
1 polymer ?
#
loop_
_entity_poly.entity_id
_entity_poly.type
_entity_poly.pdbx_seq_one_letter_code
_entity_poly.pdbx_strand_id
1 'polypeptide(L)' 'MNDQATGLRQIAARSFATRPHVYPHVITITSGKGGVGKSTIALNLSLALCAFGKKVRLVDGAT' A
#
# COMPACT_ATOMS: atom_id res chain seq x y z
N MET A 1 23.24 12.38 -27.51
CA MET A 1 24.37 12.27 -26.59
C MET A 1 23.85 11.59 -25.33
N ASN A 2 24.22 10.33 -25.09
CA ASN A 2 23.70 9.57 -23.95
C ASN A 2 24.51 9.94 -22.71
N ASP A 3 23.85 10.47 -21.68
CA ASP A 3 24.51 10.78 -20.41
C ASP A 3 24.66 9.53 -19.53
N GLN A 4 25.45 9.66 -18.46
CA GLN A 4 25.81 8.57 -17.54
C GLN A 4 24.60 7.94 -16.83
N ALA A 5 23.46 8.63 -16.74
CA ALA A 5 22.24 8.12 -16.11
C ALA A 5 21.31 7.39 -17.10
N THR A 6 21.69 7.25 -18.38
CA THR A 6 20.88 6.57 -19.40
C THR A 6 20.56 5.12 -19.01
N GLY A 7 21.52 4.38 -18.45
CA GLY A 7 21.30 3.01 -17.99
C GLY A 7 20.29 2.91 -16.83
N LEU A 8 20.34 3.83 -15.87
CA LEU A 8 19.41 3.87 -14.74
C LEU A 8 17.97 4.10 -15.21
N ARG A 9 17.78 5.04 -16.14
CA ARG A 9 16.47 5.31 -16.75
C ARG A 9 15.95 4.11 -17.53
N GLN A 10 16.80 3.40 -18.25
CA GLN A 10 16.40 2.20 -18.99
C GLN A 10 15.98 1.06 -18.06
N ILE A 11 16.68 0.87 -16.93
CA ILE A 11 16.31 -0.11 -15.90
C ILE A 11 14.97 0.27 -15.24
N ALA A 12 14.79 1.54 -14.88
CA ALA A 12 13.53 2.04 -14.34
C ALA A 12 12.39 1.83 -15.35
N ALA A 13 12.55 2.30 -16.59
CA ALA A 13 11.56 2.15 -17.64
C ALA A 13 11.16 0.68 -17.86
N ARG A 14 12.12 -0.25 -17.90
CA ARG A 14 11.84 -1.69 -18.04
C ARG A 14 11.09 -2.27 -16.85
N SER A 15 11.40 -1.81 -15.63
CA SER A 15 10.79 -2.27 -14.38
C SER A 15 9.34 -1.78 -14.21
N PHE A 16 9.04 -0.58 -14.72
CA PHE A 16 7.71 0.04 -14.58
C PHE A 16 6.81 -0.15 -15.80
N ALA A 17 7.34 -0.31 -17.02
CA ALA A 17 6.54 -0.46 -18.23
C ALA A 17 5.88 -1.85 -18.40
N THR A 18 6.37 -2.87 -17.69
CA THR A 18 5.94 -4.27 -17.89
C THR A 18 5.06 -4.84 -16.78
N ARG A 19 4.87 -4.10 -15.68
CA ARG A 19 4.00 -4.54 -14.59
C ARG A 19 2.59 -4.02 -14.84
N PRO A 20 1.57 -4.90 -14.97
CA PRO A 20 0.19 -4.44 -15.01
C PRO A 20 -0.08 -3.61 -13.75
N HIS A 21 -0.67 -2.42 -13.94
CA HIS A 21 -0.97 -1.53 -12.83
C HIS A 21 -2.15 -2.11 -12.03
N VAL A 22 -1.83 -2.90 -11.00
CA VAL A 22 -2.84 -3.43 -10.08
C VAL A 22 -3.06 -2.40 -8.98
N TYR A 23 -4.23 -1.77 -8.99
CA TYR A 23 -4.63 -0.90 -7.88
C TYR A 23 -4.97 -1.75 -6.65
N PRO A 24 -4.42 -1.44 -5.47
CA PRO A 24 -4.82 -2.13 -4.26
C PRO A 24 -6.26 -1.74 -3.88
N HIS A 25 -6.96 -2.64 -3.20
CA HIS A 25 -8.19 -2.28 -2.52
C HIS A 25 -7.85 -1.40 -1.30
N VAL A 26 -8.56 -0.29 -1.14
CA VAL A 26 -8.35 0.65 -0.03
C VAL A 26 -9.57 0.58 0.89
N ILE A 27 -9.32 0.35 2.18
CA ILE A 27 -10.35 0.31 3.23
C ILE A 27 -9.98 1.34 4.29
N THR A 28 -10.87 2.31 4.53
CA THR A 28 -10.67 3.35 5.54
C THR A 28 -11.60 3.09 6.72
N ILE A 29 -11.04 3.06 7.94
CA ILE A 29 -11.79 2.91 9.18
C ILE A 29 -11.86 4.26 9.88
N THR A 30 -13.07 4.75 10.08
CA THR A 30 -13.35 6.09 10.64
C THR A 30 -14.34 6.00 11.80
N SER A 31 -14.34 7.01 12.67
CA SER A 31 -15.34 7.21 13.72
C SER A 31 -15.25 8.64 14.22
N GLY A 32 -16.42 9.25 14.45
CA GLY A 32 -16.56 10.59 15.04
C GLY A 32 -16.34 10.66 16.55
N LYS A 33 -15.95 9.57 17.21
CA LYS A 33 -15.69 9.54 18.67
C LYS A 33 -14.36 8.86 18.99
N GLY A 34 -13.68 9.36 20.02
CA GLY A 34 -12.49 8.72 20.60
C GLY A 34 -12.84 7.40 21.29
N GLY A 35 -11.89 6.47 21.35
CA GLY A 35 -12.03 5.24 22.15
C GLY A 35 -12.92 4.12 21.59
N VAL A 36 -13.53 4.28 20.40
CA VAL A 36 -14.42 3.24 19.83
C VAL A 36 -13.69 2.01 19.24
N GLY A 37 -12.37 1.91 19.40
CA GLY A 37 -11.60 0.77 18.90
C GLY A 37 -11.23 0.80 17.42
N LYS A 38 -11.22 1.96 16.75
CA LYS A 38 -10.81 2.11 15.34
C LYS A 38 -9.50 1.39 15.01
N SER A 39 -8.45 1.68 15.78
CA SER A 39 -7.11 1.10 15.59
C SER A 39 -7.10 -0.40 15.83
N THR A 40 -7.86 -0.87 16.81
CA THR A 40 -8.04 -2.31 17.09
C THR A 40 -8.68 -3.03 15.92
N ILE A 41 -9.74 -2.47 15.34
CA ILE A 41 -10.40 -3.03 14.17
C ILE A 41 -9.46 -3.01 12.96
N ALA A 42 -8.75 -1.91 12.72
CA ALA A 42 -7.80 -1.78 11.61
C ALA A 42 -6.66 -2.81 11.68
N LEU A 43 -6.12 -3.03 12.88
CA LEU A 43 -5.07 -4.01 13.13
C LEU A 43 -5.58 -5.45 12.90
N ASN A 44 -6.69 -5.83 13.55
CA ASN A 44 -7.21 -7.19 13.46
C ASN A 44 -7.70 -7.54 12.05
N LEU A 45 -8.33 -6.59 11.35
CA LEU A 45 -8.71 -6.77 9.94
C LEU A 45 -7.47 -6.99 9.06
N SER A 46 -6.40 -6.23 9.29
CA SER A 46 -5.15 -6.40 8.55
C SER A 46 -4.53 -7.77 8.79
N LEU A 47 -4.49 -8.24 10.03
CA LEU A 47 -4.00 -9.57 10.39
C LEU A 47 -4.83 -10.69 9.76
N ALA A 48 -6.17 -10.57 9.79
CA ALA A 48 -7.06 -11.54 9.15
C ALA A 48 -6.84 -11.61 7.63
N LEU A 49 -6.71 -10.45 6.95
CA LEU A 49 -6.42 -10.41 5.52
C LEU A 49 -5.05 -11.02 5.19
N CYS A 50 -4.03 -10.78 6.04
CA CYS A 50 -2.74 -11.46 5.93
C CYS A 50 -2.87 -12.97 6.08
N ALA A 51 -3.67 -13.45 7.05
CA ALA A 51 -3.92 -14.88 7.26
C ALA A 51 -4.63 -15.52 6.04
N PHE A 52 -5.44 -14.76 5.31
CA PHE A 52 -6.02 -15.16 4.02
C PHE A 52 -5.07 -15.02 2.82
N GLY A 53 -3.76 -14.82 3.06
CA GLY A 53 -2.73 -14.75 2.03
C GLY A 53 -2.73 -13.45 1.22
N LYS A 54 -3.42 -12.40 1.69
CA LYS A 54 -3.40 -11.09 1.02
C LYS A 54 -2.16 -10.30 1.39
N LYS A 55 -1.62 -9.56 0.44
CA LYS A 55 -0.59 -8.55 0.70
C LYS A 55 -1.27 -7.30 1.24
N VAL A 56 -1.09 -7.03 2.53
CA VAL A 56 -1.74 -5.92 3.22
C VAL A 56 -0.71 -4.84 3.55
N ARG A 57 -1.13 -3.58 3.44
CA ARG A 57 -0.42 -2.43 4.00
C ARG A 57 -1.39 -1.73 4.95
N LEU A 58 -1.03 -1.68 6.23
CA LEU A 58 -1.76 -0.90 7.23
C LEU A 58 -1.12 0.49 7.32
N VAL A 59 -1.94 1.54 7.25
CA VAL A 59 -1.52 2.93 7.40
C VAL A 59 -2.32 3.52 8.54
N ASP A 60 -1.64 4.12 9.51
CA ASP A 60 -2.29 4.88 10.58
C ASP A 60 -2.34 6.36 10.20
N GLY A 61 -3.51 6.95 10.36
CA GLY A 61 -3.79 8.35 10.06
C GLY A 61 -4.53 8.95 11.24
N ALA A 62 -3.80 9.51 12.19
CA ALA A 62 -4.36 10.27 13.29
C ALA A 62 -4.58 11.72 12.85
N THR A 63 -5.83 12.09 12.63
CA THR A 63 -6.31 13.47 12.51
C THR A 63 -7.56 13.63 13.34
#